data_AF-A0A9P6BRK5-F1
#
_entry.id   AF-A0A9P6BRK5-F1
#
_cell.length_a   1.000
_cell.length_b   1.000
_cell.length_c   1.000
_cell.angle_alpha   90.00
_cell.angle_beta   90.00
_cell.angle_gamma   90.00
#
_symmetry.space_group_name_H-M   'P 1'
#
loop_
_entity.id
_entity.type
_entity.pdbx_description
1 polymer ?
#
loop_
_entity_poly.entity_id
_entity_poly.type
_entity_poly.pdbx_seq_one_letter_code
_entity_poly.pdbx_strand_id
1 'polypeptide(L)'
;MSLCLDGRGYDLEGRNRIAMEASSGQNAEKLDHTLNDTLKNTHSSISMLNAVVRRNPHARFTTMTQLVTFSLQSVCKTLTLTTTQLDQHEPGKYVVQQCRSAQVPTSFEERLNWFKVFEMISYLIQKMKDQTRVLQDLSKESSGVMDVDDSEFVCTILCNNF
;
A
#
# COMPACT_ATOMS: atom_id res chain seq x y z
N MET A 1 12.69 -7.85 -23.83
CA MET A 1 11.61 -8.05 -22.85
C MET A 1 11.49 -6.75 -22.05
N SER A 2 10.63 -5.82 -22.47
CA SER A 2 10.40 -4.55 -21.77
C SER A 2 9.25 -4.74 -20.78
N LEU A 3 9.55 -4.67 -19.49
CA LEU A 3 8.56 -4.60 -18.42
C LEU A 3 8.14 -3.12 -18.30
N CYS A 4 7.22 -2.70 -19.18
CA CYS A 4 6.38 -1.51 -18.98
C CYS A 4 4.96 -2.03 -18.83
N LEU A 5 4.25 -1.70 -17.74
CA LEU A 5 2.79 -1.55 -17.62
C LEU A 5 2.38 -1.59 -16.13
N ASP A 6 2.24 -0.40 -15.53
CA ASP A 6 1.26 0.00 -14.49
C ASP A 6 0.58 -1.16 -13.72
N GLY A 7 1.36 -1.88 -12.92
CA GLY A 7 0.98 -3.20 -12.39
C GLY A 7 0.06 -3.07 -11.18
N ARG A 8 -1.24 -3.25 -11.37
CA ARG A 8 -2.20 -3.32 -10.28
C ARG A 8 -2.49 -4.76 -9.87
N GLY A 9 -2.23 -5.09 -8.61
CA GLY A 9 -2.59 -6.36 -8.01
C GLY A 9 -4.00 -6.30 -7.43
N TYR A 10 -4.87 -7.22 -7.83
CA TYR A 10 -6.24 -7.34 -7.35
C TYR A 10 -6.40 -8.51 -6.37
N ASP A 11 -7.23 -8.34 -5.34
CA ASP A 11 -7.69 -9.48 -4.54
C ASP A 11 -8.81 -10.28 -5.25
N LEU A 12 -9.25 -11.38 -4.63
CA LEU A 12 -10.32 -12.25 -5.15
C LEU A 12 -11.67 -11.53 -5.33
N GLU A 13 -11.84 -10.36 -4.72
CA GLU A 13 -13.03 -9.51 -4.86
C GLU A 13 -12.82 -8.38 -5.89
N GLY A 14 -11.72 -8.43 -6.66
CA GLY A 14 -11.41 -7.43 -7.68
C GLY A 14 -11.01 -6.06 -7.11
N ARG A 15 -10.55 -5.98 -5.86
CA ARG A 15 -10.10 -4.73 -5.23
C ARG A 15 -8.60 -4.58 -5.41
N ASN A 16 -8.16 -3.39 -5.84
CA ASN A 16 -6.73 -3.08 -5.93
C ASN A 16 -6.10 -3.13 -4.53
N ARG A 17 -5.02 -3.90 -4.39
CA ARG A 17 -4.27 -4.10 -3.13
C ARG A 17 -2.79 -3.76 -3.23
N ILE A 18 -2.23 -3.85 -4.44
CA ILE A 18 -0.84 -3.52 -4.71
C ILE A 18 -0.78 -2.62 -5.93
N ALA A 19 0.02 -1.56 -5.85
CA ALA A 19 0.50 -0.82 -7.00
C ALA A 19 1.98 -1.14 -7.24
N MET A 20 2.38 -1.39 -8.48
CA MET A 20 3.78 -1.60 -8.86
C MET A 20 4.16 -0.63 -9.97
N GLU A 21 5.20 0.16 -9.73
CA GLU A 21 5.73 1.12 -10.70
C GLU A 21 7.20 0.82 -10.96
N ALA A 22 7.62 0.91 -12.23
CA ALA A 22 9.00 0.73 -12.62
C ALA A 22 9.51 2.02 -13.22
N SER A 23 10.47 2.65 -12.56
CA SER A 23 11.08 3.89 -12.99
C SER A 23 12.55 3.71 -13.35
N SER A 24 12.96 4.44 -14.38
CA SER A 24 14.33 4.45 -14.93
C SER A 24 14.80 3.12 -15.55
N GLY A 25 15.87 3.21 -16.36
CA GLY A 25 16.54 2.04 -16.94
C GLY A 25 17.62 1.46 -16.00
N GLN A 26 18.23 0.32 -16.36
CA GLN A 26 19.20 -0.36 -15.49
C GLN A 26 20.45 0.46 -15.12
N ASN A 27 20.88 1.40 -15.97
CA ASN A 27 22.23 1.97 -15.92
C ASN A 27 22.29 3.46 -15.54
N ALA A 28 21.16 4.18 -15.60
CA ALA A 28 21.11 5.60 -15.26
C ALA A 28 19.71 5.97 -14.78
N GLU A 29 19.66 6.60 -13.61
CA GLU A 29 18.45 7.16 -13.08
C GLU A 29 18.11 8.48 -13.80
N LYS A 30 16.84 8.66 -14.13
CA LYS A 30 16.32 9.95 -14.58
C LYS A 30 15.52 10.56 -13.44
N LEU A 31 16.17 11.42 -12.65
CA LEU A 31 15.62 11.97 -11.40
C LEU A 31 14.21 12.55 -11.55
N ASP A 32 13.98 13.39 -12.57
CA ASP A 32 12.66 14.01 -12.80
C ASP A 32 11.57 12.96 -13.08
N HIS A 33 11.91 11.89 -13.78
CA HIS A 33 10.99 10.79 -14.06
C HIS A 33 10.76 9.94 -12.81
N THR A 34 11.83 9.59 -12.07
CA THR A 34 11.71 8.84 -10.82
C THR A 34 10.82 9.56 -9.82
N LEU A 35 11.02 10.87 -9.63
CA LEU A 35 10.21 11.66 -8.71
C LEU A 35 8.73 11.66 -9.09
N ASN A 36 8.43 11.86 -10.37
CA ASN A 36 7.05 11.82 -10.85
C ASN A 36 6.42 10.43 -10.67
N ASP A 37 7.16 9.37 -10.93
CA ASP A 37 6.68 8.00 -10.77
C ASP A 37 6.48 7.62 -9.30
N THR A 38 7.34 8.09 -8.39
CA THR A 38 7.14 7.97 -6.93
C THR A 38 5.85 8.65 -6.49
N LEU A 39 5.60 9.87 -7.00
CA LEU A 39 4.38 10.63 -6.68
C LEU A 39 3.13 9.91 -7.20
N LYS A 40 3.16 9.39 -8.43
CA LYS A 40 2.05 8.57 -8.98
C LYS A 40 1.79 7.32 -8.17
N ASN A 41 2.85 6.63 -7.74
CA ASN A 41 2.73 5.41 -6.96
C ASN A 41 2.13 5.68 -5.57
N THR A 42 2.58 6.77 -4.94
CA THR A 42 2.03 7.24 -3.66
C THR A 42 0.57 7.66 -3.80
N HIS A 43 0.26 8.47 -4.82
CA HIS A 43 -1.11 8.90 -5.11
C HIS A 43 -2.03 7.70 -5.39
N SER A 44 -1.55 6.69 -6.11
CA SER A 44 -2.29 5.45 -6.37
C SER A 44 -2.58 4.68 -5.08
N SER A 45 -1.58 4.56 -4.19
CA SER A 45 -1.74 3.94 -2.87
C SER A 45 -2.78 4.67 -2.02
N ILE A 46 -2.71 6.00 -1.94
CA ILE A 46 -3.70 6.84 -1.24
C ILE A 46 -5.09 6.67 -1.86
N SER A 47 -5.20 6.64 -3.19
CA SER A 47 -6.48 6.46 -3.90
C SER A 47 -7.11 5.11 -3.59
N MET A 48 -6.29 4.05 -3.49
CA MET A 48 -6.74 2.72 -3.11
C MET A 48 -7.26 2.70 -1.67
N LEU A 49 -6.56 3.34 -0.74
CA LEU A 49 -7.00 3.45 0.64
C LEU A 49 -8.31 4.22 0.76
N ASN A 50 -8.42 5.35 0.07
CA ASN A 50 -9.64 6.16 0.01
C ASN A 50 -10.84 5.41 -0.55
N ALA A 51 -10.63 4.52 -1.53
CA ALA A 51 -11.69 3.68 -2.04
C ALA A 51 -12.27 2.75 -0.96
N VAL A 52 -11.44 2.27 -0.03
CA VAL A 52 -11.90 1.45 1.11
C VAL A 52 -12.57 2.32 2.18
N VAL A 53 -11.99 3.47 2.51
CA VAL A 53 -12.57 4.45 3.45
C VAL A 53 -14.00 4.82 3.06
N ARG A 54 -14.21 5.18 1.79
CA ARG A 54 -15.54 5.58 1.27
C ARG A 54 -16.58 4.46 1.28
N ARG A 55 -16.15 3.19 1.24
CA ARG A 55 -17.04 2.02 1.25
C ARG A 55 -17.46 1.62 2.66
N ASN A 56 -16.75 2.08 3.68
CA ASN A 56 -16.96 1.67 5.07
C ASN A 56 -17.12 2.90 5.98
N PRO A 57 -18.10 3.80 5.72
CA PRO A 57 -18.25 5.04 6.48
C PRO A 57 -18.63 4.81 7.95
N HIS A 58 -19.32 3.70 8.24
CA HIS A 58 -19.78 3.31 9.58
C HIS A 58 -18.86 2.28 10.27
N ALA A 59 -17.70 1.99 9.69
CA ALA A 59 -16.69 1.20 10.39
C ALA A 59 -15.99 2.04 11.47
N ARG A 60 -15.34 1.36 12.42
CA ARG A 60 -14.55 2.02 13.45
C ARG A 60 -13.30 2.64 12.85
N PHE A 61 -13.02 3.90 13.18
CA PHE A 61 -11.86 4.62 12.66
C PHE A 61 -10.54 3.95 13.05
N THR A 62 -10.41 3.42 14.28
CA THR A 62 -9.20 2.71 14.71
C THR A 62 -8.99 1.38 14.00
N THR A 63 -10.05 0.74 13.51
CA THR A 63 -9.95 -0.44 12.63
C THR A 63 -9.50 0.01 11.23
N MET A 64 -10.01 1.14 10.73
CA MET A 64 -9.62 1.71 9.45
C MET A 64 -8.16 2.15 9.40
N THR A 65 -7.60 2.69 10.50
CA THR A 65 -6.18 3.11 10.54
C THR A 65 -5.20 1.93 10.52
N GLN A 66 -5.65 0.72 10.83
CA GLN A 66 -4.84 -0.50 10.70
C GLN A 66 -4.76 -1.01 9.26
N LEU A 67 -5.61 -0.48 8.37
CA LEU A 67 -5.61 -0.85 6.97
C LEU A 67 -4.43 -0.18 6.25
N VAL A 68 -3.70 -1.01 5.51
CA VAL A 68 -2.51 -0.62 4.77
C VAL A 68 -2.65 -1.00 3.31
N THR A 69 -2.30 -0.07 2.42
CA THR A 69 -2.08 -0.35 1.00
C THR A 69 -0.59 -0.45 0.70
N PHE A 70 -0.22 -1.32 -0.23
CA PHE A 70 1.18 -1.56 -0.59
C PHE A 70 1.50 -0.97 -1.96
N SER A 71 2.67 -0.33 -2.05
CA SER A 71 3.28 0.09 -3.32
C SER A 71 4.67 -0.49 -3.44
N LEU A 72 5.00 -0.98 -4.63
CA LEU A 72 6.36 -1.35 -5.01
C LEU A 72 6.85 -0.36 -6.05
N GLN A 73 8.08 0.10 -5.90
CA GLN A 73 8.75 0.91 -6.89
C GLN A 73 10.10 0.31 -7.21
N SER A 74 10.34 0.03 -8.49
CA SER A 74 11.69 -0.29 -8.98
C SER A 74 12.34 0.99 -9.47
N VAL A 75 13.50 1.35 -8.93
CA VAL A 75 14.37 2.42 -9.46
C VAL A 75 15.70 1.79 -9.83
N CYS A 76 16.00 1.75 -11.13
CA CYS A 76 17.14 1.01 -11.67
C CYS A 76 17.10 -0.48 -11.23
N LYS A 77 18.07 -0.94 -10.43
CA LYS A 77 18.11 -2.31 -9.88
C LYS A 77 17.49 -2.41 -8.47
N THR A 78 17.05 -1.31 -7.88
CA THR A 78 16.56 -1.29 -6.49
C THR A 78 15.05 -1.36 -6.47
N LEU A 79 14.50 -2.42 -5.88
CA LEU A 79 13.09 -2.58 -5.62
C LEU A 79 12.79 -2.13 -4.19
N THR A 80 11.83 -1.22 -4.02
CA THR A 80 11.45 -0.62 -2.75
C THR A 80 9.98 -0.90 -2.48
N LEU A 81 9.68 -1.43 -1.30
CA LEU A 81 8.32 -1.66 -0.80
C LEU A 81 7.92 -0.56 0.17
N THR A 82 6.80 0.08 -0.11
CA THR A 82 6.23 1.17 0.66
C THR A 82 4.81 0.80 1.10
N THR A 83 4.43 1.26 2.29
CA THR A 83 3.09 1.14 2.85
C THR A 83 2.45 2.51 2.99
N THR A 84 1.14 2.57 2.78
CA THR A 84 0.33 3.77 3.02
C THR A 84 -0.85 3.41 3.91
N GLN A 85 -1.09 4.21 4.95
CA GLN A 85 -2.19 4.06 5.90
C GLN A 85 -2.73 5.44 6.32
N LEU A 86 -3.89 5.46 6.97
CA LEU A 86 -4.39 6.69 7.61
C LEU A 86 -3.57 7.00 8.85
N ASP A 87 -3.37 8.29 9.11
CA ASP A 87 -2.78 8.72 10.37
C ASP A 87 -3.82 8.60 11.50
N GLN A 88 -3.46 7.90 12.57
CA GLN A 88 -4.30 7.71 13.74
C GLN A 88 -4.36 8.97 14.62
N HIS A 89 -3.31 9.78 14.62
CA HIS A 89 -3.19 10.98 15.44
C HIS A 89 -3.66 12.24 14.71
N GLU A 90 -3.59 12.26 13.38
CA GLU A 90 -4.04 13.37 12.54
C GLU A 90 -5.09 12.90 11.50
N PRO A 91 -6.38 12.82 11.86
CA PRO A 91 -7.43 12.37 10.94
C PRO A 91 -7.44 13.15 9.62
N GLY A 92 -7.57 12.43 8.50
CA GLY A 92 -7.52 12.99 7.16
C GLY A 92 -6.13 13.06 6.53
N LYS A 93 -5.06 12.82 7.31
CA LYS A 93 -3.70 12.65 6.80
C LYS A 93 -3.34 11.18 6.56
N TYR A 94 -2.23 10.98 5.84
CA TYR A 94 -1.71 9.68 5.47
C TYR A 94 -0.27 9.53 5.94
N VAL A 95 0.06 8.34 6.43
CA VAL A 95 1.44 7.94 6.72
C VAL A 95 1.92 7.07 5.59
N VAL A 96 2.99 7.50 4.91
CA VAL A 96 3.67 6.75 3.86
C VAL A 96 5.05 6.34 4.38
N GLN A 97 5.30 5.03 4.45
CA GLN A 97 6.52 4.50 5.04
C GLN A 97 7.17 3.46 4.12
N GLN A 98 8.48 3.61 3.90
CA GLN A 98 9.29 2.58 3.26
C GLN A 98 9.56 1.44 4.25
N CYS A 99 9.18 0.21 3.90
CA CYS A 99 9.32 -0.96 4.77
C CYS A 99 10.58 -1.77 4.48
N ARG A 100 10.86 -1.99 3.20
CA ARG A 100 11.93 -2.88 2.71
C ARG A 100 12.48 -2.34 1.40
N SER A 101 13.74 -2.69 1.12
CA SER A 101 14.37 -2.43 -0.17
C SER A 101 15.38 -3.53 -0.47
N ALA A 102 15.45 -3.94 -1.73
CA ALA A 102 16.35 -4.99 -2.18
C ALA A 102 16.86 -4.69 -3.59
N GLN A 103 18.11 -5.05 -3.86
CA GLN A 103 18.67 -4.98 -5.21
C GLN A 103 18.35 -6.28 -5.96
N VAL A 104 17.74 -6.15 -7.15
CA VAL A 104 17.45 -7.26 -8.05
C VAL A 104 18.74 -7.70 -8.72
N PRO A 105 19.19 -8.94 -8.53
CA PRO A 105 20.38 -9.46 -9.19
C PRO A 105 20.25 -9.46 -10.70
N THR A 106 21.27 -8.96 -11.38
CA THR A 106 21.40 -8.95 -12.84
C THR A 106 22.58 -9.75 -13.34
N SER A 107 23.49 -10.15 -12.44
CA SER A 107 24.62 -11.02 -12.72
C SER A 107 24.70 -12.18 -11.73
N PHE A 108 25.51 -13.19 -12.04
CA PHE A 108 25.68 -14.36 -11.17
C PHE A 108 26.39 -14.00 -9.85
N GLU A 109 27.24 -12.99 -9.86
CA GLU A 109 27.95 -12.47 -8.68
C GLU A 109 26.98 -11.84 -7.68
N GLU A 110 25.94 -11.18 -8.20
CA GLU A 110 24.88 -10.54 -7.39
C GLU A 110 23.85 -11.54 -6.84
N ARG A 111 23.93 -12.84 -7.17
CA ARG A 111 22.89 -13.85 -6.88
C ARG A 111 22.49 -13.96 -5.42
N LEU A 112 23.39 -13.63 -4.49
CA LEU A 112 23.08 -13.65 -3.06
C LEU A 112 22.06 -12.55 -2.67
N ASN A 113 21.91 -11.49 -3.46
CA ASN A 113 20.89 -10.48 -3.22
C ASN A 113 19.46 -11.02 -3.44
N TRP A 114 19.29 -12.18 -4.09
CA TRP A 114 17.99 -12.87 -4.16
C TRP A 114 17.41 -13.16 -2.78
N PHE A 115 18.23 -13.42 -1.76
CA PHE A 115 17.73 -13.65 -0.40
C PHE A 115 16.98 -12.42 0.14
N LYS A 116 17.47 -11.20 -0.15
CA LYS A 116 16.78 -9.96 0.26
C LYS A 116 15.49 -9.74 -0.54
N VAL A 117 15.50 -10.07 -1.83
CA VAL A 117 14.29 -10.00 -2.66
C VAL A 117 13.22 -10.98 -2.12
N PHE A 118 13.61 -12.22 -1.80
CA PHE A 118 12.69 -13.21 -1.24
C PHE A 118 12.20 -12.84 0.16
N GLU A 119 13.05 -12.30 1.03
CA GLU A 119 12.63 -11.77 2.33
C GLU A 119 11.55 -10.69 2.16
N MET A 120 11.77 -9.73 1.28
CA MET A 120 10.81 -8.67 1.01
C MET A 120 9.47 -9.20 0.46
N ILE A 121 9.50 -10.16 -0.46
CA ILE A 121 8.28 -10.81 -0.98
C ILE A 121 7.56 -11.57 0.14
N SER A 122 8.31 -12.30 0.98
CA SER A 122 7.73 -13.03 2.11
C SER A 122 7.06 -12.10 3.12
N TYR A 123 7.68 -10.95 3.41
CA TYR A 123 7.12 -9.89 4.24
C TYR A 123 5.82 -9.34 3.64
N LEU A 124 5.81 -9.04 2.33
CA LEU A 124 4.61 -8.57 1.64
C LEU A 124 3.47 -9.59 1.73
N ILE A 125 3.73 -10.87 1.46
CA ILE A 125 2.73 -11.94 1.55
C ILE A 125 2.17 -12.06 2.97
N GLN A 126 3.03 -12.01 3.99
CA GLN A 126 2.60 -12.06 5.38
C GLN A 126 1.71 -10.87 5.73
N LYS A 127 2.12 -9.65 5.34
CA LYS A 127 1.34 -8.45 5.60
C LYS A 127 0.00 -8.43 4.87
N MET A 128 -0.08 -8.91 3.63
CA MET A 128 -1.36 -9.06 2.93
C MET A 128 -2.32 -10.03 3.65
N LYS A 129 -1.80 -11.10 4.25
CA LYS A 129 -2.62 -12.01 5.06
C LYS A 129 -3.16 -11.31 6.30
N ASP A 130 -2.34 -10.52 6.98
CA ASP A 130 -2.78 -9.73 8.14
C ASP A 130 -3.89 -8.74 7.76
N GLN A 131 -3.76 -8.06 6.61
CA GLN A 131 -4.75 -7.12 6.09
C GLN A 131 -6.10 -7.77 5.77
N THR A 132 -6.12 -9.08 5.48
CA THR A 132 -7.37 -9.82 5.27
C THR A 132 -8.24 -9.82 6.53
N ARG A 133 -7.63 -9.89 7.72
CA ARG A 133 -8.36 -9.85 8.99
C ARG A 133 -8.97 -8.47 9.24
N VAL A 134 -8.19 -7.41 9.04
CA VAL A 134 -8.66 -6.03 9.17
C VAL A 134 -9.85 -5.78 8.24
N LEU A 135 -9.80 -6.27 7.01
CA LEU A 135 -10.91 -6.14 6.06
C LEU A 135 -12.17 -6.89 6.47
N GLN A 136 -12.02 -8.08 7.08
CA GLN A 136 -13.15 -8.82 7.63
C GLN A 136 -13.80 -8.06 8.78
N ASP A 137 -12.99 -7.44 9.64
CA ASP A 137 -13.50 -6.67 10.76
C ASP A 137 -14.20 -5.40 10.28
N LEU A 138 -13.62 -4.66 9.33
CA LEU A 138 -14.27 -3.53 8.65
C LEU A 138 -15.62 -3.92 8.02
N SER A 139 -15.70 -5.10 7.41
CA SER A 139 -16.94 -5.61 6.81
C SER A 139 -18.00 -5.95 7.86
N LYS A 140 -17.61 -6.49 9.03
CA LYS A 140 -18.54 -6.79 10.12
C LYS A 140 -19.05 -5.52 10.79
N GLU A 141 -18.16 -4.56 11.03
CA GLU A 141 -18.50 -3.25 11.57
C GLU A 141 -19.47 -2.51 10.64
N SER A 142 -19.14 -2.43 9.34
CA SER A 142 -19.98 -1.72 8.35
C SER A 142 -21.33 -2.39 8.08
N SER A 143 -21.49 -3.69 8.38
CA SER A 143 -22.75 -4.41 8.21
C SER A 143 -23.62 -4.42 9.47
N GLY A 144 -23.16 -3.83 10.58
CA GLY A 144 -23.85 -3.84 11.87
C GLY A 144 -23.81 -5.19 12.59
N VAL A 145 -22.97 -6.14 12.12
CA VAL A 145 -22.73 -7.40 12.83
C VAL A 145 -21.93 -7.15 14.12
N MET A 146 -21.09 -6.13 14.11
CA MET A 146 -20.40 -5.61 15.29
C MET A 146 -20.94 -4.21 15.59
N ASP A 147 -21.31 -4.01 16.86
CA ASP A 147 -21.73 -2.70 17.35
C ASP A 147 -20.53 -1.77 17.47
N VAL A 148 -20.67 -0.57 16.94
CA VAL A 148 -19.63 0.47 16.90
C VAL A 148 -20.31 1.78 17.30
N ASP A 149 -19.70 2.51 18.24
CA ASP A 149 -20.20 3.80 18.68
C ASP A 149 -20.13 4.82 17.54
N ASP A 150 -21.22 5.58 17.34
CA ASP A 150 -21.34 6.59 16.28
C ASP A 150 -20.21 7.64 16.31
N SER A 151 -19.66 7.92 17.50
CA SER A 151 -18.52 8.82 17.69
C SER A 151 -17.20 8.25 17.14
N GLU A 152 -17.11 6.93 16.97
CA GLU A 152 -15.95 6.23 16.41
C GLU A 152 -16.07 5.98 14.90
N PHE A 153 -17.19 6.35 14.27
CA PHE A 153 -17.36 6.15 12.83
C PHE A 153 -16.33 6.93 12.01
N VAL A 154 -15.84 6.28 10.96
CA VAL A 154 -14.95 6.89 9.97
C VAL A 154 -15.54 8.20 9.43
N CYS A 155 -16.83 8.23 9.08
CA CYS A 155 -17.46 9.45 8.56
C CYS A 155 -17.53 10.57 9.61
N THR A 156 -17.83 10.24 10.87
CA THR A 156 -17.93 11.23 11.96
C THR A 156 -16.56 11.87 12.21
N ILE A 157 -15.53 11.06 12.36
CA ILE A 157 -14.17 11.53 12.66
C ILE A 157 -13.59 12.32 11.48
N LEU A 158 -13.76 11.85 10.24
CA LEU A 158 -13.22 12.56 9.08
C LEU A 158 -13.98 13.86 8.78
N CYS A 159 -15.30 13.93 8.96
CA CYS A 159 -16.07 15.15 8.73
C CYS A 159 -15.80 16.25 9.77
N ASN A 160 -15.45 15.91 11.00
CA ASN A 160 -15.18 16.89 12.06
C ASN A 160 -13.81 17.57 11.97
N ASN A 161 -12.95 17.15 11.03
CA ASN A 161 -11.59 17.67 10.84
C ASN A 161 -11.41 18.45 9.53
N PHE A 162 -12.51 18.78 8.83
CA PHE A 162 -12.57 19.72 7.70
C PHE A 162 -13.44 20.92 8.06
#